data_AF-A0A8C7WDK1-F1
#
_entry.id   AF-A0A8C7WDK1-F1
#
_cell.length_a   1.000
_cell.length_b   1.000
_cell.length_c   1.000
_cell.angle_alpha   90.00
_cell.angle_beta   90.00
_cell.angle_gamma   90.00
#
_symmetry.space_group_name_H-M   'P 1'
#
loop_
_entity.id
_entity.type
_entity.pdbx_description
1 polymer ?
#
loop_
_entity_poly.entity_id
_entity_poly.type
_entity_poly.pdbx_seq_one_letter_code
_entity_poly.pdbx_strand_id
1 'polypeptide(L)'
;MFVSDPPPPPPPSPYRCDWESMFVCDPPLPPYRCDCIERLQGKLDYLRNHLNDTIIFKNIYRYAFDFARDKDQRSLDMDTAKSMLGLLLGRTWPLFPVFNQFLEQSKYKVMNKDQWYNVLEFSRTVSTDLSNYDEDGAWPVLLDEFVEWQKARLAAL
;
A
#
# COMPACT_ATOMS: atom_id res chain seq x y z
N MET A 1 -20.67 -35.39 -53.38
CA MET A 1 -20.37 -34.28 -52.46
C MET A 1 -19.59 -34.87 -51.30
N PHE A 2 -18.27 -34.78 -51.32
CA PHE A 2 -17.42 -35.22 -50.20
C PHE A 2 -17.36 -34.07 -49.21
N VAL A 3 -17.99 -34.24 -48.06
CA VAL A 3 -17.87 -33.31 -46.93
C VAL A 3 -16.54 -33.66 -46.27
N SER A 4 -15.53 -32.81 -46.46
CA SER A 4 -14.27 -32.94 -45.74
C SER A 4 -14.51 -32.61 -44.27
N ASP A 5 -14.21 -33.54 -43.37
CA ASP A 5 -14.26 -33.30 -41.93
C ASP A 5 -13.30 -32.17 -41.52
N PRO A 6 -13.68 -31.32 -40.55
CA PRO A 6 -12.82 -30.27 -40.06
C PRO A 6 -11.61 -30.84 -39.31
N PRO A 7 -10.44 -30.17 -39.36
CA PRO A 7 -9.22 -30.65 -38.70
C PRO A 7 -9.38 -30.67 -37.17
N PRO A 8 -8.66 -31.57 -36.47
CA PRO A 8 -8.70 -31.65 -35.02
C PRO A 8 -8.13 -30.36 -34.38
N PRO A 9 -8.61 -29.99 -33.17
CA PRO A 9 -8.14 -28.80 -32.48
C PRO A 9 -6.66 -28.93 -32.09
N PRO A 10 -5.91 -27.81 -32.04
CA PRO A 10 -4.52 -27.82 -31.62
C PRO A 10 -4.38 -28.21 -30.14
N PRO A 11 -3.25 -28.81 -29.72
CA PRO A 11 -2.98 -29.12 -28.33
C PRO A 11 -2.90 -27.83 -27.50
N PRO A 12 -3.27 -27.86 -26.20
CA PRO A 12 -3.24 -26.69 -25.34
C PRO A 12 -1.82 -26.14 -25.19
N SER A 13 -1.69 -24.82 -25.32
CA SER A 13 -0.43 -24.10 -25.13
C SER A 13 0.01 -24.14 -23.66
N PRO A 14 1.30 -24.36 -23.36
CA PRO A 14 1.82 -24.45 -21.99
C PRO A 14 1.82 -23.12 -21.21
N TYR A 15 1.32 -22.02 -21.79
CA TYR A 15 1.38 -20.67 -21.20
C TYR A 15 0.01 -20.00 -20.98
N ARG A 16 -1.08 -20.77 -20.95
CA ARG A 16 -2.39 -20.23 -20.57
C ARG A 16 -2.62 -20.49 -19.08
N CYS A 17 -2.56 -19.45 -18.26
CA CYS A 17 -3.03 -19.50 -16.88
C CYS A 17 -4.57 -19.58 -16.88
N ASP A 18 -5.11 -20.79 -17.00
CA ASP A 18 -6.52 -21.07 -16.78
C ASP A 18 -6.80 -21.08 -15.27
N TRP A 19 -7.43 -20.01 -14.78
CA TRP A 19 -7.83 -19.83 -13.38
C TRP A 19 -9.06 -20.69 -12.99
N GLU A 20 -9.62 -21.47 -13.91
CA GLU A 20 -10.81 -22.31 -13.68
C GLU A 20 -10.52 -23.70 -13.09
N SER A 21 -9.25 -24.08 -12.88
CA SER A 21 -8.89 -25.39 -12.31
C SER A 21 -8.31 -25.35 -10.89
N MET A 22 -8.33 -24.20 -10.21
CA MET A 22 -7.69 -24.03 -8.89
C MET A 22 -8.62 -24.31 -7.69
N PHE A 23 -9.70 -25.08 -7.88
CA PHE A 23 -10.68 -25.41 -6.83
C PHE A 23 -10.88 -26.92 -6.58
N VAL A 24 -9.85 -27.74 -6.81
CA VAL A 24 -9.84 -29.13 -6.34
C VAL A 24 -8.58 -29.37 -5.52
N CYS A 25 -8.75 -29.50 -4.20
CA CYS A 25 -7.70 -29.87 -3.26
C CYS A 25 -7.45 -31.39 -3.33
N ASP A 26 -6.42 -31.82 -4.07
CA ASP A 26 -5.87 -33.19 -3.96
C ASP A 26 -4.70 -33.24 -2.94
N PRO A 27 -4.61 -34.27 -2.07
CA PRO A 27 -3.54 -34.42 -1.07
C PRO A 27 -2.41 -35.38 -1.54
N PRO A 28 -1.26 -35.47 -0.83
CA PRO A 28 -0.70 -34.57 0.19
C PRO A 28 0.69 -34.03 -0.21
N LEU A 29 0.88 -32.71 -0.20
CA LEU A 29 2.22 -32.10 -0.32
C LEU A 29 2.90 -31.93 1.06
N PRO A 30 4.25 -31.82 1.12
CA PRO A 30 5.04 -31.81 2.36
C PRO A 30 4.81 -30.55 3.24
N PRO A 31 5.23 -30.56 4.52
CA PRO A 31 4.72 -29.69 5.58
C PRO A 31 5.41 -28.30 5.59
N TYR A 32 5.26 -27.53 4.53
CA TYR A 32 5.38 -26.08 4.59
C TYR A 32 3.95 -25.52 4.68
N ARG A 33 3.43 -25.49 5.91
CA ARG A 33 2.01 -25.28 6.24
C ARG A 33 1.48 -23.92 5.81
N CYS A 34 0.89 -23.85 4.63
CA CYS A 34 -0.27 -23.01 4.30
C CYS A 34 -0.99 -23.65 3.09
N ASP A 35 -1.59 -24.82 3.33
CA ASP A 35 -1.90 -25.77 2.25
C ASP A 35 -3.26 -25.55 1.55
N CYS A 36 -4.06 -24.55 1.96
CA CYS A 36 -5.32 -24.17 1.27
C CYS A 36 -5.58 -22.66 1.43
N ILE A 37 -6.17 -22.01 0.41
CA ILE A 37 -6.61 -20.59 0.43
C ILE A 37 -7.47 -20.30 1.68
N GLU A 38 -8.31 -21.24 2.09
CA GLU A 38 -9.18 -21.13 3.28
C GLU A 38 -8.40 -20.98 4.59
N ARG A 39 -7.23 -21.64 4.73
CA ARG A 39 -6.39 -21.51 5.93
C ARG A 39 -5.63 -20.19 5.94
N LEU A 40 -5.30 -19.65 4.76
CA LEU A 40 -4.77 -18.30 4.58
C LEU A 40 -5.84 -17.24 4.92
N GLN A 41 -7.08 -17.46 4.48
CA GLN A 41 -8.23 -16.63 4.85
C GLN A 41 -8.54 -16.69 6.35
N GLY A 42 -8.44 -17.86 6.98
CA GLY A 42 -8.59 -17.98 8.44
C GLY A 42 -7.50 -17.24 9.23
N LYS A 43 -6.34 -16.99 8.63
CA LYS A 43 -5.27 -16.16 9.22
C LYS A 43 -5.40 -14.67 8.89
N LEU A 44 -6.23 -14.29 7.91
CA LEU A 44 -6.38 -12.89 7.50
C LEU A 44 -6.91 -12.03 8.65
N ASP A 45 -7.85 -12.52 9.44
CA ASP A 45 -8.37 -11.77 10.59
C ASP A 45 -7.33 -11.65 11.71
N TYR A 46 -6.53 -12.69 11.93
CA TYR A 46 -5.38 -12.61 12.83
C TYR A 46 -4.36 -11.56 12.35
N LEU A 47 -3.99 -11.56 11.06
CA LEU A 47 -3.07 -10.57 10.48
C LEU A 47 -3.65 -9.16 10.53
N ARG A 48 -4.96 -8.99 10.30
CA ARG A 48 -5.66 -7.71 10.45
C ARG A 48 -5.61 -7.21 11.89
N ASN A 49 -5.80 -8.10 12.88
CA ASN A 49 -5.66 -7.72 14.28
C ASN A 49 -4.23 -7.28 14.62
N HIS A 50 -3.22 -7.90 14.01
CA HIS A 50 -1.83 -7.47 14.15
C HIS A 50 -1.54 -6.10 13.50
N LEU A 51 -2.29 -5.70 12.47
CA LEU A 51 -2.20 -4.36 11.89
C LEU A 51 -2.80 -3.27 12.81
N ASN A 52 -3.64 -3.64 13.78
CA ASN A 52 -4.14 -2.71 14.79
C ASN A 52 -3.12 -2.44 15.91
N ASP A 53 -2.11 -3.30 16.08
CA ASP A 53 -1.04 -3.07 17.04
C ASP A 53 -0.09 -1.98 16.52
N THR A 54 0.10 -0.92 17.31
CA THR A 54 0.84 0.28 16.90
C THR A 54 2.32 0.02 16.66
N ILE A 55 2.93 -0.93 17.37
CA ILE A 55 4.35 -1.30 17.27
C ILE A 55 4.54 -2.19 16.05
N ILE A 56 3.69 -3.18 15.87
CA ILE A 56 3.75 -4.10 14.72
C ILE A 56 3.45 -3.34 13.43
N PHE A 57 2.43 -2.48 13.42
CA PHE A 57 2.14 -1.61 12.28
C PHE A 57 3.33 -0.71 11.95
N LYS A 58 4.04 -0.14 12.94
CA LYS A 58 5.23 0.69 12.69
C LYS A 58 6.32 -0.11 11.97
N ASN A 59 6.53 -1.37 12.34
CA ASN A 59 7.49 -2.25 11.66
C ASN A 59 7.05 -2.60 10.23
N ILE A 60 5.77 -2.91 10.03
CA ILE A 60 5.19 -3.19 8.70
C ILE A 60 5.30 -1.96 7.80
N TYR A 61 4.96 -0.78 8.31
CA TYR A 61 5.05 0.48 7.60
C TYR A 61 6.49 0.81 7.17
N ARG A 62 7.47 0.55 8.06
CA ARG A 62 8.90 0.71 7.73
C ARG A 62 9.35 -0.27 6.66
N TYR A 63 8.93 -1.52 6.76
CA TYR A 63 9.23 -2.56 5.78
C TYR A 63 8.63 -2.23 4.41
N ALA A 64 7.41 -1.68 4.36
CA ALA A 64 6.73 -1.33 3.13
C ALA A 64 7.54 -0.35 2.26
N PHE A 65 8.29 0.57 2.86
CA PHE A 65 9.18 1.47 2.13
C PHE A 65 10.31 0.71 1.42
N ASP A 66 10.99 -0.17 2.15
CA ASP A 66 12.08 -0.97 1.59
C ASP A 66 11.58 -2.03 0.60
N PHE A 67 10.32 -2.46 0.73
CA PHE A 67 9.65 -3.38 -0.20
C PHE A 67 9.28 -2.70 -1.52
N ALA A 68 8.72 -1.48 -1.47
CA ALA A 68 8.23 -0.77 -2.65
C ALA A 68 9.34 -0.06 -3.45
N ARG A 69 10.51 0.13 -2.85
CA ARG A 69 11.65 0.84 -3.44
C ARG A 69 12.52 -0.12 -4.26
N ASP A 70 12.98 0.34 -5.42
CA ASP A 70 14.00 -0.37 -6.19
C ASP A 70 15.31 -0.45 -5.42
N LYS A 71 16.00 -1.60 -5.50
CA LYS A 71 17.23 -1.88 -4.71
C LYS A 71 18.32 -0.82 -4.86
N ASP A 72 18.39 -0.17 -6.01
CA ASP A 72 19.40 0.83 -6.35
C ASP A 72 18.99 2.27 -6.00
N GLN A 73 17.70 2.52 -5.74
CA GLN A 73 17.18 3.85 -5.42
C GLN A 73 17.10 4.04 -3.92
N ARG A 74 17.29 5.27 -3.40
CA ARG A 74 17.14 5.58 -1.96
C ARG A 74 15.79 6.21 -1.59
N SER A 75 14.93 6.41 -2.59
CA SER A 75 13.63 7.03 -2.49
C SER A 75 12.61 6.24 -3.30
N LEU A 76 11.34 6.39 -2.93
CA LEU A 76 10.20 5.94 -3.74
C LEU A 76 9.84 7.03 -4.75
N ASP A 77 9.39 6.65 -5.94
CA ASP A 77 8.68 7.59 -6.80
C ASP A 77 7.36 8.00 -6.15
N MET A 78 6.88 9.20 -6.47
CA MET A 78 5.70 9.75 -5.80
C MET A 78 4.43 8.95 -6.06
N ASP A 79 4.27 8.33 -7.23
CA ASP A 79 3.07 7.57 -7.56
C ASP A 79 3.00 6.28 -6.73
N THR A 80 4.09 5.53 -6.66
CA THR A 80 4.24 4.36 -5.78
C THR A 80 4.08 4.75 -4.31
N ALA A 81 4.68 5.86 -3.88
CA ALA A 81 4.54 6.35 -2.50
C ALA A 81 3.07 6.65 -2.16
N LYS A 82 2.34 7.38 -3.01
CA LYS A 82 0.90 7.65 -2.82
C LYS A 82 0.09 6.36 -2.72
N SER A 83 0.30 5.41 -3.64
CA SER A 83 -0.42 4.13 -3.60
C SER A 83 -0.15 3.34 -2.32
N MET A 84 1.10 3.31 -1.86
CA MET A 84 1.45 2.60 -0.62
C MET A 84 0.96 3.30 0.64
N LEU A 85 1.03 4.62 0.70
CA LEU A 85 0.42 5.37 1.79
C LEU A 85 -1.10 5.17 1.82
N GLY A 86 -1.76 5.13 0.67
CA GLY A 86 -3.20 4.87 0.59
C GLY A 86 -3.59 3.48 1.08
N LEU A 87 -2.77 2.48 0.78
CA LEU A 87 -2.98 1.12 1.26
C LEU A 87 -2.82 1.02 2.78
N LEU A 88 -1.83 1.70 3.35
CA LEU A 88 -1.47 1.56 4.77
C LEU A 88 -2.25 2.52 5.68
N LEU A 89 -2.44 3.77 5.25
CA LEU A 89 -3.00 4.86 6.04
C LEU A 89 -4.40 5.28 5.59
N GLY A 90 -4.86 4.87 4.41
CA GLY A 90 -6.12 5.36 3.84
C GLY A 90 -7.36 5.05 4.67
N ARG A 91 -7.31 4.05 5.55
CA ARG A 91 -8.42 3.72 6.48
C ARG A 91 -8.22 4.26 7.90
N THR A 92 -6.98 4.49 8.30
CA THR A 92 -6.62 4.79 9.69
C THR A 92 -6.36 6.27 9.93
N TRP A 93 -5.92 7.00 8.91
CA TRP A 93 -5.57 8.41 9.03
C TRP A 93 -6.62 9.30 8.33
N PRO A 94 -7.46 10.05 9.07
CA PRO A 94 -8.55 10.83 8.49
C PRO A 94 -8.10 11.95 7.55
N LEU A 95 -6.89 12.50 7.75
CA LEU A 95 -6.32 13.51 6.87
C LEU A 95 -5.67 12.93 5.60
N PHE A 96 -5.58 11.59 5.48
CA PHE A 96 -4.93 10.97 4.32
C PHE A 96 -5.51 11.41 2.97
N PRO A 97 -6.84 11.47 2.74
CA PRO A 97 -7.38 11.88 1.44
C PRO A 97 -6.95 13.31 1.05
N VAL A 98 -6.86 14.18 2.05
CA VAL A 98 -6.43 15.57 1.89
C VAL A 98 -4.93 15.65 1.63
N PHE A 99 -4.15 14.86 2.37
CA PHE A 99 -2.71 14.74 2.15
C PHE A 99 -2.39 14.18 0.76
N ASN A 100 -3.12 13.17 0.29
CA ASN A 100 -2.96 12.62 -1.06
C ASN A 100 -3.24 13.68 -2.13
N GLN A 101 -4.28 14.49 -1.95
CA GLN A 101 -4.58 15.62 -2.85
C GLN A 101 -3.44 16.66 -2.85
N PHE A 102 -2.86 16.96 -1.70
CA PHE A 102 -1.67 17.81 -1.61
C PHE A 102 -0.51 17.21 -2.40
N LEU A 103 -0.21 15.92 -2.23
CA LEU A 103 0.87 15.24 -2.95
C LEU A 103 0.68 15.29 -4.47
N GLU A 104 -0.55 15.19 -4.97
CA GLU A 104 -0.89 15.30 -6.40
C GLU A 104 -0.59 16.70 -6.97
N GLN A 105 -0.79 17.75 -6.18
CA GLN A 105 -0.52 19.14 -6.58
C GLN A 105 0.92 19.58 -6.28
N SER A 106 1.64 18.77 -5.51
CA SER A 106 2.96 19.12 -5.03
C SER A 106 4.04 19.04 -6.12
N LYS A 107 5.14 19.77 -5.90
CA LYS A 107 6.33 19.73 -6.75
C LYS A 107 7.18 18.46 -6.56
N TYR A 108 6.89 17.67 -5.53
CA TYR A 108 7.71 16.51 -5.16
C TYR A 108 7.51 15.37 -6.15
N LYS A 109 8.63 14.79 -6.62
CA LYS A 109 8.63 13.65 -7.54
C LYS A 109 9.00 12.33 -6.88
N VAL A 110 9.60 12.42 -5.69
CA VAL A 110 10.05 11.26 -4.92
C VAL A 110 9.81 11.49 -3.44
N MET A 111 9.71 10.41 -2.69
CA MET A 111 9.63 10.41 -1.22
C MET A 111 10.81 9.63 -0.65
N ASN A 112 11.61 10.28 0.19
CA ASN A 112 12.74 9.63 0.84
C ASN A 112 12.32 8.88 2.13
N LYS A 113 13.24 8.12 2.70
CA LYS A 113 12.97 7.27 3.88
C LYS A 113 12.59 8.08 5.12
N ASP A 114 13.21 9.24 5.29
CA ASP A 114 12.95 10.12 6.43
C ASP A 114 11.55 10.74 6.35
N GLN A 115 11.19 11.29 5.19
CA GLN A 115 9.84 11.78 4.90
C GLN A 115 8.78 10.70 5.13
N TRP A 116 9.02 9.49 4.62
CA TRP A 116 8.13 8.35 4.84
C TRP A 116 7.91 8.09 6.33
N TYR A 117 8.98 8.03 7.13
CA TYR A 117 8.86 7.78 8.58
C TYR A 117 8.14 8.91 9.32
N ASN A 118 8.42 10.15 8.95
CA ASN A 118 7.79 11.32 9.54
C ASN A 118 6.30 11.42 9.18
N VAL A 119 5.87 10.97 7.99
CA VAL A 119 4.44 10.90 7.64
C VAL A 119 3.68 9.99 8.61
N LEU A 120 4.23 8.83 8.98
CA LEU A 120 3.60 7.97 9.98
C LEU A 120 3.53 8.64 11.35
N GLU A 121 4.62 9.27 11.79
CA GLU A 121 4.66 9.95 13.08
C GLU A 121 3.62 11.09 13.11
N PHE A 122 3.62 11.94 12.09
CA PHE A 122 2.64 13.01 11.91
C PHE A 122 1.21 12.49 11.96
N SER A 123 0.91 11.38 11.27
CA SER A 123 -0.44 10.79 11.27
C SER A 123 -0.92 10.34 12.65
N ARG A 124 0.00 10.11 13.60
CA ARG A 124 -0.28 9.63 14.96
C ARG A 124 -0.22 10.73 16.01
N THR A 125 0.64 11.73 15.82
CA THR A 125 0.88 12.79 16.81
C THR A 125 0.10 14.06 16.51
N VAL A 126 -0.16 14.38 15.24
CA VAL A 126 -0.85 15.60 14.84
C VAL A 126 -2.35 15.36 14.69
N SER A 127 -3.13 16.20 15.35
CA SER A 127 -4.59 16.18 15.33
C SER A 127 -5.14 16.54 13.95
N THR A 128 -6.36 16.10 13.66
CA THR A 128 -7.01 16.34 12.36
C THR A 128 -7.33 17.81 12.09
N ASP A 129 -7.39 18.63 13.12
CA ASP A 129 -7.58 20.08 13.07
C ASP A 129 -6.25 20.85 12.99
N LEU A 130 -5.11 20.16 13.02
CA LEU A 130 -3.75 20.73 13.00
C LEU A 130 -3.47 21.69 14.17
N SER A 131 -4.28 21.67 15.24
CA SER A 131 -4.18 22.63 16.36
C SER A 131 -2.96 22.42 17.23
N ASN A 132 -2.44 21.19 17.27
CA ASN A 132 -1.26 20.80 18.04
C ASN A 132 0.00 20.67 17.17
N TYR A 133 -0.03 21.17 15.94
CA TYR A 133 1.15 21.20 15.09
C TYR A 133 2.16 22.23 15.61
N ASP A 134 3.41 21.80 15.78
CA ASP A 134 4.54 22.66 16.15
C ASP A 134 5.30 23.09 14.90
N GLU A 135 5.22 24.39 14.56
CA GLU A 135 5.86 24.98 13.39
C GLU A 135 7.38 25.10 13.55
N ASP A 136 7.89 25.10 14.79
CA ASP A 136 9.32 25.05 15.10
C ASP A 136 9.83 23.60 15.25
N GLY A 137 8.96 22.62 14.97
CA GLY A 137 9.28 21.20 15.03
C GLY A 137 10.28 20.76 13.96
N ALA A 138 11.00 19.67 14.21
CA ALA A 138 11.96 19.09 13.26
C ALA A 138 11.28 18.25 12.15
N TRP A 139 10.15 18.73 11.64
CA TRP A 139 9.42 18.06 10.57
C TRP A 139 10.10 18.26 9.21
N PRO A 140 9.97 17.31 8.27
CA PRO A 140 10.39 17.56 6.90
C PRO A 140 9.55 18.66 6.27
N VAL A 141 10.19 19.51 5.45
CA VAL A 141 9.55 20.60 4.70
C VAL A 141 8.28 20.16 3.93
N LEU A 142 8.22 18.89 3.50
CA LEU A 142 7.03 18.30 2.89
C LEU A 142 5.77 18.42 3.78
N LEU A 143 5.93 18.19 5.08
CA LEU A 143 4.84 18.25 6.06
C LEU A 143 4.52 19.69 6.46
N ASP A 144 5.53 20.55 6.58
CA ASP A 144 5.32 21.99 6.79
C ASP A 144 4.47 22.58 5.66
N GLU A 145 4.89 22.35 4.41
CA GLU A 145 4.16 22.81 3.21
C GLU A 145 2.74 22.22 3.14
N PHE A 146 2.54 20.99 3.62
CA PHE A 146 1.20 20.39 3.72
C PHE A 146 0.31 21.11 4.73
N VAL A 147 0.83 21.41 5.92
CA VAL A 147 0.09 22.11 6.98
C VAL A 147 -0.27 23.51 6.52
N GLU A 148 0.67 24.25 5.94
CA GLU A 148 0.42 25.56 5.36
C GLU A 148 -0.65 25.52 4.27
N TRP A 149 -0.54 24.58 3.33
CA TRP A 149 -1.51 24.39 2.25
C TRP A 149 -2.91 24.08 2.78
N GLN A 150 -3.02 23.21 3.79
CA GLN A 150 -4.30 22.84 4.37
C GLN A 150 -4.90 24.00 5.20
N LYS A 151 -4.09 24.74 5.98
CA LYS A 151 -4.56 25.94 6.71
C LYS A 151 -5.06 27.02 5.74
N ALA A 152 -4.32 27.29 4.66
CA ALA A 152 -4.73 28.24 3.63
C ALA A 152 -6.05 27.82 2.94
N ARG A 153 -6.21 26.52 2.66
CA ARG A 153 -7.46 25.97 2.10
C ARG A 153 -8.64 26.11 3.05
N LEU A 154 -8.44 25.88 4.35
CA LEU A 154 -9.48 26.05 5.36
C LEU A 154 -9.87 27.52 5.58
N ALA A 155 -8.91 28.45 5.47
CA ALA A 155 -9.18 29.89 5.58
C ALA A 155 -9.90 30.48 4.35
N ALA A 156 -9.87 29.79 3.22
CA ALA A 156 -10.54 30.19 1.98
C ALA A 156 -11.99 29.66 1.87
N LEU A 157 -12.45 28.86 2.83
CA LEU A 157 -13.82 28.34 2.95
C LEU A 157 -14.63 29.19 3.92
#